data_AF-A0A6A6ZXK8-F1
#
_entry.id   AF-A0A6A6ZXK8-F1
#
_cell.length_a   1.000
_cell.length_b   1.000
_cell.length_c   1.000
_cell.angle_alpha   90.00
_cell.angle_beta   90.00
_cell.angle_gamma   90.00
#
_symmetry.space_group_name_H-M   'P 1'
#
loop_
_entity.id
_entity.type
_entity.pdbx_description
1 polymer ?
#
loop_
_entity_poly.entity_id
_entity_poly.type
_entity_poly.pdbx_seq_one_letter_code
_entity_poly.pdbx_strand_id
1 'polypeptide(L)'
;MPGRLLATLGRVAPSPHPKVDKPAKAPAPLFPPVYSYEAPVAKETSRSQESLVMDIFKRHDKHHAEKKSPKGSPKVEAQMAASLNMSVESPPLVFYNGAQSSTGAIFSGQLIMNVHEPYVTISKFEMRLLAIVSTKKPVAQHCPDCSSQTTEIHKWEFLTHPASLRHGLHTYPVSHLLPGHLPATTHGSLATLDYYLSAVATTTNGDKITYKRSIDIKRAIFPGNEKHSIRIFPPTNLTASVKLPPVIHPIGDFPIEMRLSGIVHNKADSQTRWRLRKLNWRIEETQKFIAPACHKHIQKVGGEGKGVLHEDVRVIATEEVKTGWKTDFERGEIDVEFNAACNVALKPLCDVDSQSGLSIKHNLVIEMVVAEEWAPMKKLSQATPTGAARVLRTQFNLILTERSGMGIAWDEEQPPVYEDVPASPPTYIGDCEDPALSASSSRSGSFSL
;
A
#
# COMPACT_ATOMS: atom_id res chain seq x y z
N MET A 1 -1.22 12.45 -68.78
CA MET A 1 -2.45 11.70 -69.13
C MET A 1 -2.55 10.49 -68.21
N PRO A 2 -3.65 10.36 -67.43
CA PRO A 2 -3.78 9.31 -66.40
C PRO A 2 -4.58 8.11 -66.92
N GLY A 3 -4.13 6.90 -66.57
CA GLY A 3 -4.82 5.64 -66.82
C GLY A 3 -5.60 5.18 -65.57
N ARG A 4 -6.92 5.10 -65.74
CA ARG A 4 -7.92 4.52 -64.81
C ARG A 4 -7.69 3.03 -64.59
N LEU A 5 -7.75 2.57 -63.34
CA LEU A 5 -8.30 1.25 -63.01
C LEU A 5 -9.22 1.34 -61.78
N LEU A 6 -10.27 0.53 -61.85
CA LEU A 6 -11.56 0.67 -61.19
C LEU A 6 -11.59 0.19 -59.74
N ALA A 7 -12.44 0.85 -58.96
CA ALA A 7 -12.90 0.44 -57.65
C ALA A 7 -13.91 -0.71 -57.74
N THR A 8 -13.77 -1.71 -56.87
CA THR A 8 -14.83 -2.66 -56.53
C THR A 8 -15.14 -2.57 -55.03
N LEU A 9 -16.39 -2.18 -54.76
CA LEU A 9 -17.02 -2.09 -53.44
C LEU A 9 -17.41 -3.50 -52.97
N GLY A 10 -16.82 -3.97 -51.87
CA GLY A 10 -17.33 -5.08 -51.07
C GLY A 10 -17.97 -4.54 -49.78
N ARG A 11 -19.30 -4.43 -49.74
CA ARG A 11 -20.07 -4.15 -48.52
C ARG A 11 -20.05 -5.40 -47.63
N VAL A 12 -19.44 -5.32 -46.45
CA VAL A 12 -19.61 -6.32 -45.38
C VAL A 12 -20.83 -5.92 -44.56
N ALA A 13 -21.83 -6.81 -44.54
CA ALA A 13 -23.05 -6.68 -43.74
C ALA A 13 -22.79 -7.05 -42.27
N PRO A 14 -23.45 -6.40 -41.30
CA PRO A 14 -23.34 -6.78 -39.89
C PRO A 14 -24.17 -8.03 -39.57
N SER A 15 -23.57 -8.93 -38.80
CA SER A 15 -24.17 -10.15 -38.25
C SER A 15 -25.31 -9.85 -37.27
N PRO A 16 -26.41 -10.64 -37.26
CA PRO A 16 -27.55 -10.41 -36.38
C PRO A 16 -27.33 -10.93 -34.95
N HIS A 17 -27.72 -10.12 -33.96
CA HIS A 17 -27.79 -10.49 -32.54
C HIS A 17 -28.87 -11.56 -32.26
N PRO A 18 -28.68 -12.45 -31.26
CA PRO A 18 -29.70 -13.41 -30.86
C PRO A 18 -30.84 -12.75 -30.09
N LYS A 19 -32.07 -13.23 -30.35
CA LYS A 19 -33.32 -12.76 -29.75
C LYS A 19 -33.46 -13.24 -28.30
N VAL A 20 -33.98 -12.36 -27.44
CA VAL A 20 -34.37 -12.65 -26.06
C VAL A 20 -35.78 -13.24 -26.05
N ASP A 21 -35.91 -14.48 -25.61
CA ASP A 21 -37.21 -15.13 -25.39
C ASP A 21 -37.82 -14.74 -24.04
N LYS A 22 -39.14 -14.59 -24.04
CA LYS A 22 -39.99 -14.23 -22.89
C LYS A 22 -40.06 -15.39 -21.87
N PRO A 23 -40.16 -15.13 -20.56
CA PRO A 23 -40.33 -16.19 -19.58
C PRO A 23 -41.74 -16.79 -19.62
N ALA A 24 -41.80 -18.12 -19.72
CA ALA A 24 -43.01 -18.92 -19.55
C ALA A 24 -43.42 -19.00 -18.06
N LYS A 25 -44.73 -18.96 -17.81
CA LYS A 25 -45.35 -19.10 -16.48
C LYS A 25 -45.05 -20.48 -15.86
N ALA A 26 -44.58 -20.49 -14.62
CA ALA A 26 -44.56 -21.68 -13.77
C ALA A 26 -45.95 -21.91 -13.10
N PRO A 27 -46.39 -23.17 -12.91
CA PRO A 27 -47.67 -23.51 -12.31
C PRO A 27 -47.66 -23.38 -10.78
N ALA A 28 -48.85 -23.10 -10.22
CA ALA A 28 -49.10 -22.86 -8.81
C ALA A 28 -48.93 -24.12 -7.91
N PRO A 29 -48.54 -23.96 -6.64
CA PRO A 29 -48.52 -25.05 -5.66
C PRO A 29 -49.94 -25.40 -5.18
N LEU A 30 -50.18 -26.70 -4.99
CA LEU A 30 -51.41 -27.29 -4.46
C LEU A 30 -51.37 -27.29 -2.91
N PHE A 31 -52.44 -26.77 -2.31
CA PHE A 31 -52.90 -26.79 -0.90
C PHE A 31 -52.81 -25.46 -0.08
N PRO A 32 -53.94 -25.01 0.55
CA PRO A 32 -54.05 -23.78 1.38
C PRO A 32 -54.35 -24.08 2.89
N PRO A 33 -54.74 -23.12 3.77
CA PRO A 33 -54.04 -21.91 4.27
C PRO A 33 -54.08 -21.78 5.83
N VAL A 34 -53.83 -20.56 6.36
CA VAL A 34 -54.12 -20.01 7.73
C VAL A 34 -52.98 -20.22 8.75
N TYR A 35 -52.34 -19.18 9.32
CA TYR A 35 -52.91 -18.07 10.09
C TYR A 35 -52.29 -16.70 9.80
N SER A 36 -53.18 -15.72 9.63
CA SER A 36 -52.95 -14.29 9.67
C SER A 36 -52.91 -13.76 11.10
N TYR A 37 -51.95 -12.89 11.40
CA TYR A 37 -52.13 -11.80 12.37
C TYR A 37 -51.42 -10.56 11.82
N GLU A 38 -52.20 -9.62 11.30
CA GLU A 38 -51.76 -8.26 11.03
C GLU A 38 -52.32 -7.31 12.09
N ALA A 39 -51.47 -6.39 12.56
CA ALA A 39 -51.82 -5.05 13.05
C ALA A 39 -50.53 -4.19 13.10
N PRO A 40 -50.62 -2.84 13.11
CA PRO A 40 -50.96 -1.97 12.00
C PRO A 40 -49.78 -1.06 11.59
N VAL A 41 -49.95 -0.39 10.45
CA VAL A 41 -49.01 0.57 9.84
C VAL A 41 -48.78 1.81 10.72
N ALA A 42 -47.51 2.06 11.08
CA ALA A 42 -47.04 3.36 11.57
C ALA A 42 -45.96 3.89 10.61
N LYS A 43 -46.18 5.11 10.09
CA LYS A 43 -45.23 5.85 9.24
C LYS A 43 -44.01 6.25 10.07
N GLU A 44 -42.84 5.72 9.73
CA GLU A 44 -41.57 6.30 10.14
C GLU A 44 -40.84 6.88 8.93
N THR A 45 -40.57 8.19 9.02
CA THR A 45 -39.67 8.91 8.14
C THR A 45 -38.24 8.42 8.38
N SER A 46 -37.61 7.87 7.35
CA SER A 46 -36.20 7.47 7.40
C SER A 46 -35.29 8.70 7.54
N ARG A 47 -34.60 8.81 8.69
CA ARG A 47 -33.35 9.58 8.77
C ARG A 47 -32.21 8.63 8.42
N SER A 48 -31.58 8.91 7.29
CA SER A 48 -30.42 8.23 6.73
C SER A 48 -29.21 8.22 7.67
N GLN A 49 -28.37 7.21 7.52
CA GLN A 49 -27.10 6.94 8.22
C GLN A 49 -25.99 7.99 7.98
N GLU A 50 -26.34 9.23 7.64
CA GLU A 50 -25.42 10.30 7.22
C GLU A 50 -24.70 11.01 8.39
N SER A 51 -25.08 10.74 9.64
CA SER A 51 -24.54 11.48 10.79
C SER A 51 -23.16 11.03 11.27
N LEU A 52 -22.62 9.89 10.80
CA LEU A 52 -21.30 9.42 11.23
C LEU A 52 -20.14 9.94 10.37
N VAL A 53 -20.41 10.49 9.18
CA VAL A 53 -19.37 10.90 8.22
C VAL A 53 -18.95 12.36 8.42
N MET A 54 -19.80 13.19 9.04
CA MET A 54 -19.61 14.64 9.08
C MET A 54 -18.69 15.15 10.20
N ASP A 55 -18.36 14.33 11.21
CA ASP A 55 -17.49 14.75 12.31
C ASP A 55 -15.99 14.54 12.06
N ILE A 56 -15.62 13.96 10.92
CA ILE A 56 -14.22 13.60 10.59
C ILE A 56 -13.38 14.80 10.06
N PHE A 57 -14.00 15.93 9.68
CA PHE A 57 -13.29 16.99 8.93
C PHE A 57 -13.13 18.36 9.60
N LYS A 58 -13.39 18.53 10.91
CA LYS A 58 -13.10 19.80 11.59
C LYS A 58 -11.64 19.87 12.07
N ARG A 59 -10.76 20.40 11.22
CA ARG A 59 -9.42 20.87 11.60
C ARG A 59 -9.53 22.21 12.33
N HIS A 60 -8.92 22.31 13.50
CA HIS A 60 -8.76 23.53 14.29
C HIS A 60 -7.65 24.41 13.69
N ASP A 61 -8.00 25.57 13.13
CA ASP A 61 -7.08 26.69 12.93
C ASP A 61 -6.98 27.50 14.23
N LYS A 62 -5.75 27.70 14.73
CA LYS A 62 -5.46 28.58 15.87
C LYS A 62 -5.06 29.96 15.34
N HIS A 63 -5.96 30.92 15.46
CA HIS A 63 -5.62 32.35 15.50
C HIS A 63 -6.01 32.92 16.87
N HIS A 64 -4.99 33.37 17.62
CA HIS A 64 -5.14 34.11 18.86
C HIS A 64 -5.64 35.53 18.55
N ALA A 65 -6.78 35.91 19.12
CA ALA A 65 -7.15 37.30 19.34
C ALA A 65 -7.77 37.42 20.74
N GLU A 66 -7.06 38.10 21.63
CA GLU A 66 -7.50 38.40 23.00
C GLU A 66 -8.71 39.33 22.98
N LYS A 67 -9.84 38.87 23.53
CA LYS A 67 -10.83 39.75 24.16
C LYS A 67 -11.30 39.12 25.47
N LYS A 68 -11.07 39.86 26.56
CA LYS A 68 -11.50 39.54 27.93
C LYS A 68 -13.02 39.61 28.04
N SER A 69 -13.62 38.57 28.62
CA SER A 69 -15.00 38.55 29.13
C SER A 69 -15.07 37.77 30.44
N PRO A 70 -16.05 38.07 31.32
CA PRO A 70 -15.90 37.96 32.77
C PRO A 70 -16.17 36.56 33.34
N LYS A 71 -15.65 36.34 34.54
CA LYS A 71 -15.71 35.12 35.37
C LYS A 71 -17.11 34.48 35.39
N GLY A 72 -17.25 33.37 34.66
CA GLY A 72 -18.31 32.38 34.87
C GLY A 72 -17.81 31.26 35.79
N SER A 73 -18.66 30.83 36.72
CA SER A 73 -18.50 29.66 37.59
C SER A 73 -17.99 28.42 36.84
N PRO A 74 -17.22 27.52 37.50
CA PRO A 74 -16.65 26.36 36.84
C PRO A 74 -17.78 25.51 36.28
N LYS A 75 -17.84 25.46 34.95
CA LYS A 75 -18.73 24.58 34.21
C LYS A 75 -18.20 23.17 34.46
N VAL A 76 -18.82 22.44 35.39
CA VAL A 76 -18.58 21.02 35.58
C VAL A 76 -18.93 20.36 34.25
N GLU A 77 -17.93 19.95 33.50
CA GLU A 77 -18.12 19.13 32.30
C GLU A 77 -18.84 17.85 32.75
N ALA A 78 -19.95 17.53 32.08
CA ALA A 78 -20.67 16.29 32.36
C ALA A 78 -19.70 15.12 32.17
N GLN A 79 -19.34 14.45 33.26
CA GLN A 79 -18.49 13.27 33.21
C GLN A 79 -19.20 12.22 32.35
N MET A 80 -18.55 11.79 31.28
CA MET A 80 -19.05 10.71 30.45
C MET A 80 -19.16 9.43 31.28
N ALA A 81 -20.25 8.68 31.12
CA ALA A 81 -20.53 7.47 31.88
C ALA A 81 -19.40 6.42 31.82
N ALA A 82 -18.69 6.35 30.69
CA ALA A 82 -17.48 5.57 30.53
C ALA A 82 -16.53 6.19 29.48
N SER A 83 -15.28 5.76 29.48
CA SER A 83 -14.22 6.18 28.55
C SER A 83 -13.49 4.98 27.96
N LEU A 84 -12.96 5.13 26.75
CA LEU A 84 -12.26 4.06 26.03
C LEU A 84 -10.78 4.43 25.81
N ASN A 85 -9.90 3.45 25.98
CA ASN A 85 -8.47 3.53 25.69
C ASN A 85 -7.98 2.21 25.09
N MET A 86 -6.79 2.17 24.49
CA MET A 86 -6.20 0.95 23.94
C MET A 86 -4.72 0.84 24.28
N SER A 87 -4.34 -0.32 24.82
CA SER A 87 -2.95 -0.77 24.90
C SER A 87 -2.60 -1.57 23.65
N VAL A 88 -1.48 -1.28 22.99
CA VAL A 88 -1.01 -2.07 21.84
C VAL A 88 0.19 -2.88 22.29
N GLU A 89 0.14 -4.17 22.03
CA GLU A 89 1.15 -5.16 22.45
C GLU A 89 1.98 -5.64 21.27
N SER A 90 1.45 -5.55 20.04
CA SER A 90 2.17 -5.97 18.84
C SER A 90 3.34 -5.05 18.48
N PRO A 91 4.39 -5.59 17.83
CA PRO A 91 5.46 -4.79 17.25
C PRO A 91 4.95 -3.84 16.14
N PRO A 92 5.80 -2.93 15.62
CA PRO A 92 5.46 -2.12 14.47
C PRO A 92 5.00 -2.97 13.29
N LEU A 93 3.89 -2.57 12.65
CA LEU A 93 3.30 -3.31 11.54
C LEU A 93 4.09 -3.09 10.27
N VAL A 94 4.94 -4.06 9.92
CA VAL A 94 5.78 -4.05 8.73
C VAL A 94 5.44 -5.25 7.86
N PHE A 95 5.02 -5.01 6.63
CA PHE A 95 4.89 -6.05 5.62
C PHE A 95 6.23 -6.28 4.94
N TYR A 96 6.65 -7.53 4.91
CA TYR A 96 7.88 -7.93 4.23
C TYR A 96 7.60 -8.32 2.79
N ASN A 97 8.52 -7.94 1.89
CA ASN A 97 8.45 -8.17 0.45
C ASN A 97 7.29 -7.44 -0.26
N GLY A 98 7.10 -7.74 -1.55
CA GLY A 98 6.03 -7.17 -2.36
C GLY A 98 4.64 -7.66 -1.95
N ALA A 99 3.59 -6.99 -2.41
CA ALA A 99 2.20 -7.28 -2.03
C ALA A 99 1.77 -8.74 -2.31
N GLN A 100 2.36 -9.40 -3.31
CA GLN A 100 2.00 -10.77 -3.71
C GLN A 100 2.71 -11.86 -2.91
N SER A 101 3.84 -11.54 -2.28
CA SER A 101 4.68 -12.51 -1.55
C SER A 101 4.73 -12.26 -0.04
N SER A 102 4.02 -11.24 0.43
CA SER A 102 3.99 -10.86 1.84
C SER A 102 2.99 -11.69 2.63
N THR A 103 3.43 -12.23 3.77
CA THR A 103 2.61 -13.00 4.73
C THR A 103 1.69 -12.10 5.56
N GLY A 104 2.03 -10.81 5.69
CA GLY A 104 1.26 -9.85 6.48
C GLY A 104 1.96 -9.48 7.79
N ALA A 105 1.20 -8.86 8.70
CA ALA A 105 1.66 -8.50 10.03
C ALA A 105 0.51 -8.60 11.02
N ILE A 106 0.76 -9.14 12.21
CA ILE A 106 -0.26 -9.27 13.24
C ILE A 106 -0.40 -7.98 14.03
N PHE A 107 -1.62 -7.49 14.15
CA PHE A 107 -1.98 -6.47 15.13
C PHE A 107 -2.54 -7.15 16.38
N SER A 108 -2.02 -6.79 17.55
CA SER A 108 -2.50 -7.28 18.84
C SER A 108 -2.54 -6.15 19.86
N GLY A 109 -3.61 -6.11 20.64
CA GLY A 109 -3.77 -5.15 21.71
C GLY A 109 -4.98 -5.45 22.59
N GLN A 110 -5.22 -4.54 23.53
CA GLN A 110 -6.31 -4.62 24.49
C GLN A 110 -7.08 -3.31 24.47
N LEU A 111 -8.38 -3.38 24.15
CA LEU A 111 -9.29 -2.26 24.27
C LEU A 111 -9.80 -2.21 25.71
N ILE A 112 -9.59 -1.08 26.39
CA ILE A 112 -9.88 -0.88 27.80
C ILE A 112 -11.04 0.12 27.90
N MET A 113 -12.13 -0.32 28.50
CA MET A 113 -13.26 0.53 28.86
C MET A 113 -13.23 0.83 30.35
N ASN A 114 -13.08 2.10 30.70
CA ASN A 114 -13.14 2.57 32.08
C ASN A 114 -14.52 3.16 32.35
N VAL A 115 -15.30 2.46 33.17
CA VAL A 115 -16.66 2.86 33.57
C VAL A 115 -16.58 3.70 34.83
N HIS A 116 -17.05 4.95 34.75
CA HIS A 116 -16.99 5.92 35.85
C HIS A 116 -18.22 5.85 36.75
N GLU A 117 -19.37 5.52 36.19
CA GLU A 117 -20.61 5.33 36.94
C GLU A 117 -20.68 3.96 37.64
N PRO A 118 -21.54 3.79 38.67
CA PRO A 118 -21.67 2.52 39.38
C PRO A 118 -22.03 1.35 38.46
N TYR A 119 -22.94 1.59 37.52
CA TYR A 119 -23.37 0.63 36.50
C TYR A 119 -23.71 1.35 35.20
N VAL A 120 -23.20 0.86 34.08
CA VAL A 120 -23.55 1.33 32.74
C VAL A 120 -24.01 0.14 31.90
N THR A 121 -25.19 0.25 31.30
CA THR A 121 -25.69 -0.80 30.39
C THR A 121 -25.35 -0.46 28.96
N ILE A 122 -24.57 -1.33 28.33
CA ILE A 122 -24.11 -1.19 26.95
C ILE A 122 -24.93 -2.13 26.09
N SER A 123 -25.63 -1.57 25.11
CA SER A 123 -26.46 -2.32 24.17
C SER A 123 -25.64 -2.96 23.06
N LYS A 124 -24.62 -2.24 22.56
CA LYS A 124 -23.77 -2.69 21.46
C LYS A 124 -22.35 -2.20 21.66
N PHE A 125 -21.37 -3.07 21.44
CA PHE A 125 -19.96 -2.69 21.46
C PHE A 125 -19.21 -3.36 20.32
N GLU A 126 -18.78 -2.55 19.36
CA GLU A 126 -18.06 -3.01 18.17
C GLU A 126 -16.81 -2.17 17.92
N MET A 127 -15.82 -2.79 17.28
CA MET A 127 -14.64 -2.11 16.75
C MET A 127 -14.45 -2.49 15.30
N ARG A 128 -13.96 -1.56 14.49
CA ARG A 128 -13.68 -1.75 13.07
C ARG A 128 -12.28 -1.29 12.75
N LEU A 129 -11.61 -2.06 11.90
CA LEU A 129 -10.39 -1.67 11.22
C LEU A 129 -10.75 -1.16 9.84
N LEU A 130 -10.45 0.11 9.58
CA LEU A 130 -10.83 0.83 8.38
C LEU A 130 -9.57 1.28 7.63
N ALA A 131 -9.53 1.07 6.32
CA ALA A 131 -8.62 1.78 5.42
C ALA A 131 -9.37 2.94 4.76
N ILE A 132 -8.81 4.14 4.85
CA ILE A 132 -9.41 5.35 4.31
C ILE A 132 -8.48 5.89 3.23
N VAL A 133 -8.94 5.86 1.99
CA VAL A 133 -8.27 6.47 0.84
C VAL A 133 -8.92 7.81 0.57
N SER A 134 -8.17 8.90 0.76
CA SER A 134 -8.65 10.25 0.48
C SER A 134 -7.95 10.84 -0.74
N THR A 135 -8.71 11.28 -1.73
CA THR A 135 -8.18 11.92 -2.94
C THR A 135 -8.21 13.43 -2.83
N LYS A 136 -7.17 14.11 -3.34
CA LYS A 136 -7.13 15.57 -3.44
C LYS A 136 -7.76 16.09 -4.74
N LYS A 137 -7.94 15.21 -5.73
CA LYS A 137 -8.57 15.53 -7.02
C LYS A 137 -9.75 14.58 -7.26
N PRO A 138 -10.89 14.78 -6.59
CA PRO A 138 -12.08 13.96 -6.79
C PRO A 138 -12.72 14.21 -8.16
N VAL A 139 -13.49 13.23 -8.65
CA VAL A 139 -14.27 13.33 -9.91
C VAL A 139 -15.24 14.50 -9.90
N ALA A 140 -15.83 14.80 -8.73
CA ALA A 140 -16.65 15.98 -8.51
C ALA A 140 -16.11 16.78 -7.33
N GLN A 141 -15.83 18.06 -7.58
CA GLN A 141 -15.41 18.99 -6.53
C GLN A 141 -16.52 19.12 -5.49
N HIS A 142 -16.16 19.02 -4.20
CA HIS A 142 -17.06 19.06 -3.03
C HIS A 142 -17.98 17.85 -2.80
N CYS A 143 -17.75 16.71 -3.45
CA CYS A 143 -18.48 15.48 -3.14
C CYS A 143 -17.69 14.61 -2.14
N PRO A 144 -18.19 14.35 -0.92
CA PRO A 144 -17.47 13.53 0.07
C PRO A 144 -17.30 12.08 -0.40
N ASP A 145 -18.32 11.52 -1.06
CA ASP A 145 -18.29 10.15 -1.61
C ASP A 145 -17.24 9.98 -2.73
N CYS A 146 -16.88 11.06 -3.43
CA CYS A 146 -15.78 11.07 -4.40
C CYS A 146 -14.43 11.41 -3.75
N SER A 147 -14.44 12.06 -2.59
CA SER A 147 -13.23 12.55 -1.93
C SER A 147 -12.60 11.50 -1.03
N SER A 148 -13.40 10.65 -0.39
CA SER A 148 -12.92 9.64 0.55
C SER A 148 -13.63 8.32 0.33
N GLN A 149 -12.86 7.25 0.24
CA GLN A 149 -13.36 5.89 0.25
C GLN A 149 -12.88 5.18 1.50
N THR A 150 -13.83 4.59 2.20
CA THR A 150 -13.56 3.80 3.40
C THR A 150 -13.81 2.34 3.09
N THR A 151 -12.80 1.50 3.27
CA THR A 151 -12.91 0.06 3.18
C THR A 151 -12.80 -0.55 4.56
N GLU A 152 -13.77 -1.39 4.93
CA GLU A 152 -13.75 -2.14 6.17
C GLU A 152 -12.91 -3.40 5.98
N ILE A 153 -11.82 -3.52 6.72
CA ILE A 153 -10.90 -4.66 6.64
C ILE A 153 -11.37 -5.76 7.59
N HIS A 154 -11.73 -5.36 8.81
CA HIS A 154 -12.17 -6.29 9.82
C HIS A 154 -13.08 -5.62 10.86
N LYS A 155 -13.94 -6.43 11.47
CA LYS A 155 -14.91 -6.02 12.48
C LYS A 155 -14.89 -6.98 13.66
N TRP A 156 -14.72 -6.41 14.85
CA TRP A 156 -14.87 -7.10 16.13
C TRP A 156 -16.22 -6.72 16.75
N GLU A 157 -16.95 -7.71 17.23
CA GLU A 157 -18.15 -7.54 18.03
C GLU A 157 -17.88 -8.11 19.42
N PHE A 158 -17.80 -7.24 20.42
CA PHE A 158 -17.43 -7.63 21.78
C PHE A 158 -18.61 -8.12 22.60
N LEU A 159 -19.81 -7.64 22.26
CA LEU A 159 -21.06 -7.96 22.95
C LEU A 159 -22.07 -8.49 21.93
N THR A 160 -22.59 -9.69 22.18
CA THR A 160 -23.70 -10.27 21.41
C THR A 160 -25.07 -9.83 21.95
N HIS A 161 -25.13 -9.48 23.23
CA HIS A 161 -26.33 -9.05 23.94
C HIS A 161 -26.00 -7.84 24.84
N PRO A 162 -27.01 -7.03 25.20
CA PRO A 162 -26.81 -5.93 26.14
C PRO A 162 -26.20 -6.40 27.46
N ALA A 163 -25.14 -5.74 27.92
CA ALA A 163 -24.41 -6.09 29.13
C ALA A 163 -24.33 -4.90 30.09
N SER A 164 -24.61 -5.14 31.38
CA SER A 164 -24.43 -4.16 32.44
C SER A 164 -23.03 -4.29 33.02
N LEU A 165 -22.21 -3.26 32.80
CA LEU A 165 -20.84 -3.18 33.27
C LEU A 165 -20.79 -2.40 34.58
N ARG A 166 -19.99 -2.89 35.52
CA ARG A 166 -19.77 -2.28 36.84
C ARG A 166 -18.72 -1.18 36.72
N HIS A 167 -18.69 -0.26 37.68
CA HIS A 167 -17.58 0.69 37.83
C HIS A 167 -16.22 -0.04 37.77
N GLY A 168 -15.27 0.53 37.03
CA GLY A 168 -13.91 0.00 36.90
C GLY A 168 -13.48 -0.29 35.46
N LEU A 169 -12.37 -1.02 35.34
CA LEU A 169 -11.71 -1.33 34.07
C LEU A 169 -12.21 -2.67 33.51
N HIS A 170 -12.69 -2.63 32.27
CA HIS A 170 -13.08 -3.80 31.49
C HIS A 170 -12.20 -3.89 30.26
N THR A 171 -11.57 -5.04 30.08
CA THR A 171 -10.58 -5.26 29.02
C THR A 171 -11.09 -6.23 27.99
N TYR A 172 -10.91 -5.88 26.71
CA TYR A 172 -11.34 -6.65 25.57
C TYR A 172 -10.13 -6.88 24.65
N PRO A 173 -9.61 -8.12 24.57
CA PRO A 173 -8.47 -8.43 23.72
C PRO A 173 -8.88 -8.33 22.25
N VAL A 174 -7.97 -7.80 21.43
CA VAL A 174 -8.16 -7.63 19.99
C VAL A 174 -6.92 -8.13 19.28
N SER A 175 -7.10 -9.05 18.35
CA SER A 175 -6.03 -9.50 17.46
C SER A 175 -6.57 -9.69 16.06
N HIS A 176 -5.74 -9.37 15.07
CA HIS A 176 -6.05 -9.63 13.66
C HIS A 176 -4.77 -9.65 12.83
N LEU A 177 -4.63 -10.67 11.98
CA LEU A 177 -3.56 -10.76 11.00
C LEU A 177 -3.90 -9.91 9.79
N LEU A 178 -3.18 -8.81 9.59
CA LEU A 178 -3.36 -7.94 8.43
C LEU A 178 -2.81 -8.62 7.18
N PRO A 179 -3.62 -8.77 6.11
CA PRO A 179 -3.17 -9.41 4.89
C PRO A 179 -2.01 -8.66 4.22
N GLY A 180 -0.98 -9.40 3.79
CA GLY A 180 0.22 -8.81 3.19
C GLY A 180 0.02 -8.13 1.83
N HIS A 181 -1.14 -8.28 1.18
CA HIS A 181 -1.46 -7.56 -0.06
C HIS A 181 -1.91 -6.10 0.17
N LEU A 182 -2.18 -5.72 1.43
CA LEU A 182 -2.57 -4.36 1.76
C LEU A 182 -1.42 -3.37 1.50
N PRO A 183 -1.69 -2.19 0.93
CA PRO A 183 -0.65 -1.19 0.69
C PRO A 183 -0.09 -0.61 2.01
N ALA A 184 1.09 -0.02 1.95
CA ALA A 184 1.64 0.73 3.09
C ALA A 184 0.89 2.06 3.28
N THR A 185 0.86 2.57 4.51
CA THR A 185 0.33 3.90 4.84
C THR A 185 1.12 4.95 4.10
N THR A 186 0.41 5.83 3.36
CA THR A 186 1.07 6.72 2.40
C THR A 186 0.36 8.07 2.31
N HIS A 187 1.14 9.16 2.31
CA HIS A 187 0.61 10.51 2.17
C HIS A 187 1.13 11.18 0.89
N GLY A 188 0.51 10.82 -0.23
CA GLY A 188 0.82 11.33 -1.57
C GLY A 188 0.42 12.78 -1.82
N SER A 189 0.89 13.32 -2.95
CA SER A 189 0.40 14.59 -3.49
C SER A 189 -1.00 14.42 -4.05
N LEU A 190 -1.31 13.27 -4.65
CA LEU A 190 -2.61 12.96 -5.28
C LEU A 190 -3.63 12.36 -4.32
N ALA A 191 -3.22 11.41 -3.47
CA ALA A 191 -4.09 10.73 -2.52
C ALA A 191 -3.33 10.36 -1.24
N THR A 192 -4.07 10.19 -0.15
CA THR A 192 -3.58 9.65 1.11
C THR A 192 -4.27 8.33 1.41
N LEU A 193 -3.56 7.41 2.05
CA LEU A 193 -4.05 6.09 2.45
C LEU A 193 -3.66 5.88 3.90
N ASP A 194 -4.68 5.87 4.77
CA ASP A 194 -4.54 5.81 6.22
C ASP A 194 -5.32 4.62 6.77
N TYR A 195 -4.83 4.01 7.86
CA TYR A 195 -5.54 2.96 8.58
C TYR A 195 -5.99 3.47 9.95
N TYR A 196 -7.22 3.12 10.33
CA TYR A 196 -7.79 3.50 11.62
C TYR A 196 -8.51 2.35 12.30
N LEU A 197 -8.33 2.25 13.61
CA LEU A 197 -9.24 1.54 14.50
C LEU A 197 -10.31 2.51 14.99
N SER A 198 -11.57 2.11 14.85
CA SER A 198 -12.73 2.86 15.32
C SER A 198 -13.58 1.95 16.18
N ALA A 199 -13.61 2.20 17.49
CA ALA A 199 -14.47 1.51 18.44
C ALA A 199 -15.66 2.39 18.82
N VAL A 200 -16.84 1.78 18.89
CA VAL A 200 -18.10 2.45 19.24
C VAL A 200 -18.85 1.57 20.22
N ALA A 201 -19.05 2.08 21.44
CA ALA A 201 -19.97 1.52 22.41
C ALA A 201 -21.24 2.36 22.45
N THR A 202 -22.41 1.74 22.37
CA THR A 202 -23.71 2.39 22.47
C THR A 202 -24.36 1.99 23.78
N THR A 203 -24.75 2.96 24.61
CA THR A 203 -25.48 2.69 25.85
C THR A 203 -26.95 2.39 25.55
N THR A 204 -27.69 1.87 26.52
CA THR A 204 -29.15 1.73 26.40
C THR A 204 -29.88 3.07 26.28
N ASN A 205 -29.26 4.14 26.78
CA ASN A 205 -29.80 5.51 26.71
C ASN A 205 -29.60 6.13 25.32
N GLY A 206 -28.86 5.45 24.43
CA GLY A 206 -28.54 5.92 23.08
C GLY A 206 -27.24 6.72 22.97
N ASP A 207 -26.54 6.95 24.09
CA ASP A 207 -25.26 7.65 24.09
C ASP A 207 -24.17 6.80 23.45
N LYS A 208 -23.32 7.44 22.64
CA LYS A 208 -22.21 6.78 21.95
C LYS A 208 -20.89 7.17 22.56
N ILE A 209 -20.12 6.17 22.97
CA ILE A 209 -18.75 6.31 23.44
C ILE A 209 -17.85 5.83 22.31
N THR A 210 -17.09 6.74 21.73
CA THR A 210 -16.26 6.47 20.55
C THR A 210 -14.77 6.56 20.87
N TYR A 211 -13.98 5.69 20.27
CA TYR A 211 -12.53 5.72 20.32
C TYR A 211 -11.96 5.56 18.91
N LYS A 212 -10.94 6.36 18.59
CA LYS A 212 -10.26 6.31 17.29
C LYS A 212 -8.76 6.32 17.48
N ARG A 213 -8.06 5.41 16.78
CA ARG A 213 -6.60 5.33 16.77
C ARG A 213 -6.09 5.13 15.34
N SER A 214 -5.07 5.88 14.95
CA SER A 214 -4.37 5.66 13.66
C SER A 214 -3.42 4.47 13.78
N ILE A 215 -3.31 3.71 12.70
CA ILE A 215 -2.34 2.63 12.54
C ILE A 215 -1.42 2.99 11.37
N ASP A 216 -0.12 2.91 11.63
CA ASP A 216 0.90 3.06 10.60
C ASP A 216 1.38 1.69 10.13
N ILE A 217 1.07 1.37 8.87
CA ILE A 217 1.53 0.17 8.19
C ILE A 217 2.71 0.54 7.28
N LYS A 218 3.84 -0.13 7.45
CA LYS A 218 5.03 0.05 6.61
C LYS A 218 5.26 -1.17 5.73
N ARG A 219 6.06 -1.01 4.69
CA ARG A 219 6.49 -2.12 3.83
C ARG A 219 7.99 -2.05 3.58
N ALA A 220 8.67 -3.16 3.90
CA ALA A 220 10.09 -3.34 3.69
C ALA A 220 10.33 -4.49 2.71
N ILE A 221 11.14 -4.25 1.68
CA ILE A 221 11.53 -5.28 0.72
C ILE A 221 12.96 -5.71 1.04
N PHE A 222 13.18 -7.01 1.21
CA PHE A 222 14.54 -7.52 1.42
C PHE A 222 15.40 -7.29 0.18
N PRO A 223 16.67 -6.88 0.35
CA PRO A 223 17.58 -6.75 -0.78
C PRO A 223 17.76 -8.09 -1.50
N GLY A 224 17.54 -8.08 -2.82
CA GLY A 224 17.87 -9.21 -3.69
C GLY A 224 19.29 -9.13 -4.23
N ASN A 225 19.53 -9.74 -5.39
CA ASN A 225 20.79 -9.60 -6.12
C ASN A 225 20.92 -8.22 -6.77
N GLU A 226 22.15 -7.77 -6.99
CA GLU A 226 22.44 -6.53 -7.72
C GLU A 226 21.80 -6.53 -9.11
N LYS A 227 21.30 -5.36 -9.51
CA LYS A 227 20.69 -5.16 -10.82
C LYS A 227 21.76 -4.70 -11.80
N HIS A 228 21.98 -5.49 -12.85
CA HIS A 228 22.80 -5.13 -13.99
C HIS A 228 21.91 -4.77 -15.18
N SER A 229 22.08 -3.57 -15.72
CA SER A 229 21.27 -3.08 -16.85
C SER A 229 22.14 -2.55 -17.97
N ILE A 230 21.82 -2.94 -19.20
CA ILE A 230 22.54 -2.51 -20.41
C ILE A 230 21.60 -1.65 -21.27
N ARG A 231 22.14 -0.53 -21.76
CA ARG A 231 21.42 0.46 -22.56
C ARG A 231 22.24 0.82 -23.78
N ILE A 232 21.66 0.63 -24.95
CA ILE A 232 22.28 0.94 -26.24
C ILE A 232 21.72 2.28 -26.72
N PHE A 233 22.57 3.15 -27.28
CA PHE A 233 22.18 4.49 -27.74
C PHE A 233 22.23 4.65 -29.27
N PRO A 234 21.25 4.15 -30.04
CA PRO A 234 21.16 4.45 -31.47
C PRO A 234 21.02 5.97 -31.73
N PRO A 235 21.63 6.52 -32.79
CA PRO A 235 22.37 5.87 -33.88
C PRO A 235 23.87 5.67 -33.59
N THR A 236 24.32 5.85 -32.34
CA THR A 236 25.73 5.64 -31.97
C THR A 236 26.00 4.18 -31.57
N ASN A 237 27.27 3.79 -31.57
CA ASN A 237 27.70 2.49 -31.04
C ASN A 237 27.92 2.51 -29.52
N LEU A 238 27.46 3.56 -28.85
CA LEU A 238 27.64 3.73 -27.40
C LEU A 238 26.69 2.81 -26.65
N THR A 239 27.25 2.09 -25.68
CA THR A 239 26.50 1.20 -24.79
C THR A 239 26.84 1.53 -23.34
N ALA A 240 25.85 1.81 -22.51
CA ALA A 240 26.02 1.98 -21.07
C ALA A 240 25.61 0.71 -20.33
N SER A 241 26.53 0.15 -19.56
CA SER A 241 26.27 -0.89 -18.56
C SER A 241 26.22 -0.23 -17.20
N VAL A 242 25.15 -0.44 -16.43
CA VAL A 242 24.95 0.17 -15.11
C VAL A 242 24.69 -0.92 -14.10
N LYS A 243 25.40 -0.88 -12.97
CA LYS A 243 25.10 -1.65 -11.77
C LYS A 243 24.44 -0.75 -10.75
N LEU A 244 23.31 -1.21 -10.21
CA LEU A 244 22.56 -0.50 -9.20
C LEU A 244 22.08 -1.48 -8.11
N PRO A 245 21.93 -1.00 -6.86
CA PRO A 245 21.38 -1.83 -5.79
C PRO A 245 19.94 -2.28 -6.13
N PRO A 246 19.51 -3.45 -5.64
CA PRO A 246 18.18 -3.97 -5.90
C PRO A 246 17.07 -3.07 -5.34
N VAL A 247 17.32 -2.52 -4.15
CA VAL A 247 16.41 -1.67 -3.36
C VAL A 247 17.21 -0.51 -2.77
N ILE A 248 16.53 0.61 -2.56
CA ILE A 248 17.10 1.83 -1.95
C ILE A 248 16.17 2.34 -0.85
N HIS A 249 16.70 3.23 0.01
CA HIS A 249 15.96 3.77 1.16
C HIS A 249 15.89 5.30 1.13
N PRO A 250 14.80 5.91 1.64
CA PRO A 250 14.59 7.37 1.64
C PRO A 250 15.72 8.24 2.21
N ILE A 251 16.44 7.74 3.22
CA ILE A 251 17.47 8.50 3.97
C ILE A 251 18.91 8.04 3.61
N GLY A 252 19.05 6.99 2.79
CA GLY A 252 20.37 6.43 2.46
C GLY A 252 20.92 6.95 1.13
N ASP A 253 22.25 7.07 1.05
CA ASP A 253 22.97 7.11 -0.22
C ASP A 253 23.27 5.69 -0.71
N PHE A 254 23.52 5.57 -2.01
CA PHE A 254 23.86 4.30 -2.63
C PHE A 254 24.80 4.51 -3.82
N PRO A 255 25.80 3.61 -4.00
CA PRO A 255 26.73 3.70 -5.10
C PRO A 255 26.08 3.25 -6.41
N ILE A 256 26.45 3.91 -7.49
CA ILE A 256 26.12 3.52 -8.87
C ILE A 256 27.43 3.37 -9.64
N GLU A 257 27.63 2.19 -10.20
CA GLU A 257 28.72 1.93 -11.13
C GLU A 257 28.18 1.96 -12.56
N MET A 258 28.82 2.70 -13.44
CA MET A 258 28.45 2.77 -14.84
C MET A 258 29.69 2.65 -15.74
N ARG A 259 29.58 1.84 -16.78
CA ARG A 259 30.58 1.71 -17.85
C ARG A 259 29.97 2.09 -19.19
N LEU A 260 30.56 3.07 -19.86
CA LEU A 260 30.23 3.42 -21.24
C LEU A 260 31.25 2.80 -22.19
N SER A 261 30.82 1.89 -23.05
CA SER A 261 31.64 1.21 -24.06
C SER A 261 31.32 1.69 -25.47
N GLY A 262 32.22 1.41 -26.42
CA GLY A 262 32.05 1.80 -27.83
C GLY A 262 32.42 3.25 -28.09
N ILE A 263 33.23 3.86 -27.21
CA ILE A 263 33.61 5.27 -27.32
C ILE A 263 34.62 5.53 -28.42
N VAL A 264 35.35 4.52 -28.89
CA VAL A 264 36.41 4.65 -29.88
C VAL A 264 35.94 4.08 -31.22
N HIS A 265 36.23 4.81 -32.29
CA HIS A 265 36.06 4.38 -33.66
C HIS A 265 37.33 4.67 -34.46
N ASN A 266 37.99 3.60 -34.90
CA ASN A 266 39.25 3.69 -35.65
C ASN A 266 38.97 3.74 -37.15
N LYS A 267 39.57 4.71 -37.83
CA LYS A 267 39.65 4.80 -39.30
C LYS A 267 41.12 4.61 -39.73
N ALA A 268 41.37 4.48 -41.04
CA ALA A 268 42.70 4.18 -41.58
C ALA A 268 43.81 5.12 -41.09
N ASP A 269 43.56 6.43 -41.07
CA ASP A 269 44.57 7.44 -40.69
C ASP A 269 44.26 8.19 -39.38
N SER A 270 43.08 7.98 -38.81
CA SER A 270 42.61 8.74 -37.65
C SER A 270 41.71 7.93 -36.73
N GLN A 271 41.74 8.27 -35.45
CA GLN A 271 40.82 7.78 -34.45
C GLN A 271 39.82 8.87 -34.08
N THR A 272 38.53 8.56 -34.16
CA THR A 272 37.46 9.37 -33.56
C THR A 272 37.07 8.76 -32.22
N ARG A 273 36.99 9.57 -31.17
CA ARG A 273 36.67 9.10 -29.82
C ARG A 273 35.65 9.99 -29.14
N TRP A 274 34.74 9.39 -28.38
CA TRP A 274 33.78 10.08 -27.54
C TRP A 274 34.39 10.33 -26.16
N ARG A 275 34.32 11.59 -25.72
CA ARG A 275 34.74 12.00 -24.38
C ARG A 275 33.54 12.46 -23.58
N LEU A 276 33.37 11.90 -22.38
CA LEU A 276 32.37 12.37 -21.42
C LEU A 276 32.77 13.75 -20.90
N ARG A 277 31.85 14.72 -21.03
CA ARG A 277 32.04 16.11 -20.59
C ARG A 277 31.27 16.42 -19.32
N LYS A 278 30.06 15.88 -19.20
CA LYS A 278 29.13 16.17 -18.11
C LYS A 278 28.23 14.96 -17.87
N LEU A 279 27.95 14.69 -16.61
CA LEU A 279 26.97 13.72 -16.19
C LEU A 279 26.04 14.37 -15.17
N ASN A 280 24.75 14.30 -15.43
CA ASN A 280 23.71 14.67 -14.48
C ASN A 280 22.89 13.43 -14.16
N TRP A 281 22.46 13.33 -12.91
CA TRP A 281 21.44 12.36 -12.54
C TRP A 281 20.31 13.05 -11.80
N ARG A 282 19.13 12.45 -11.89
CA ARG A 282 17.97 12.83 -11.08
C ARG A 282 17.10 11.61 -10.79
N ILE A 283 16.40 11.67 -9.67
CA ILE A 283 15.42 10.65 -9.30
C ILE A 283 14.04 11.26 -9.46
N GLU A 284 13.23 10.65 -10.32
CA GLU A 284 11.85 11.03 -10.57
C GLU A 284 10.92 10.09 -9.81
N GLU A 285 10.07 10.66 -8.96
CA GLU A 285 8.95 9.98 -8.31
C GLU A 285 7.69 10.21 -9.16
N THR A 286 7.08 9.12 -9.62
CA THR A 286 5.82 9.13 -10.37
C THR A 286 4.71 8.59 -9.49
N GLN A 287 3.75 9.45 -9.16
CA GLN A 287 2.51 9.07 -8.48
C GLN A 287 1.39 8.98 -9.51
N LYS A 288 0.69 7.84 -9.52
CA LYS A 288 -0.52 7.60 -10.29
C LYS A 288 -1.65 7.29 -9.33
N PHE A 289 -2.79 7.90 -9.53
CA PHE A 289 -3.98 7.64 -8.75
C PHE A 289 -5.22 7.65 -9.64
N ILE A 290 -6.01 6.58 -9.59
CA ILE A 290 -7.29 6.51 -10.28
C ILE A 290 -8.37 6.98 -9.31
N ALA A 291 -8.86 8.21 -9.48
CA ALA A 291 -9.94 8.76 -8.67
C ALA A 291 -11.28 8.07 -9.02
N PRO A 292 -11.86 7.31 -8.08
CA PRO A 292 -13.08 6.56 -8.34
C PRO A 292 -14.31 7.49 -8.35
N ALA A 293 -15.27 7.21 -9.22
CA ALA A 293 -16.54 7.92 -9.24
C ALA A 293 -17.53 7.29 -8.26
N CYS A 294 -18.31 8.12 -7.56
CA CYS A 294 -19.45 7.65 -6.78
C CYS A 294 -20.64 7.36 -7.69
N HIS A 295 -21.65 6.66 -7.18
CA HIS A 295 -22.88 6.35 -7.94
C HIS A 295 -23.54 7.59 -8.56
N LYS A 296 -23.44 8.76 -7.91
CA LYS A 296 -23.99 10.03 -8.42
C LYS A 296 -23.19 10.60 -9.61
N HIS A 297 -21.91 10.28 -9.72
CA HIS A 297 -20.98 10.86 -10.71
C HIS A 297 -20.42 9.85 -11.71
N ILE A 298 -20.87 8.60 -11.66
CA ILE A 298 -20.42 7.50 -12.51
C ILE A 298 -20.64 7.76 -14.01
N GLN A 299 -21.67 8.54 -14.34
CA GLN A 299 -21.95 8.94 -15.73
C GLN A 299 -20.87 9.88 -16.29
N LYS A 300 -20.18 10.66 -15.46
CA LYS A 300 -19.11 11.57 -15.90
C LYS A 300 -17.84 10.84 -16.36
N VAL A 301 -17.65 9.60 -15.90
CA VAL A 301 -16.44 8.79 -16.17
C VAL A 301 -16.70 7.63 -17.13
N GLY A 302 -17.91 7.56 -17.72
CA GLY A 302 -18.23 6.60 -18.77
C GLY A 302 -18.59 5.20 -18.28
N GLY A 303 -19.18 5.07 -17.08
CA GLY A 303 -19.80 3.84 -16.59
C GLY A 303 -19.22 3.28 -15.28
N GLU A 304 -19.79 2.14 -14.84
CA GLU A 304 -19.40 1.47 -13.60
C GLU A 304 -17.93 1.03 -13.59
N GLY A 305 -17.26 1.21 -12.44
CA GLY A 305 -15.88 0.80 -12.23
C GLY A 305 -14.81 1.67 -12.91
N LYS A 306 -15.20 2.74 -13.61
CA LYS A 306 -14.24 3.69 -14.20
C LYS A 306 -13.92 4.83 -13.25
N GLY A 307 -12.70 5.34 -13.36
CA GLY A 307 -12.21 6.48 -12.59
C GLY A 307 -11.38 7.42 -13.47
N VAL A 308 -11.06 8.59 -12.93
CA VAL A 308 -10.20 9.56 -13.60
C VAL A 308 -8.76 9.31 -13.19
N LEU A 309 -7.89 9.00 -14.15
CA LEU A 309 -6.48 8.84 -13.89
C LEU A 309 -5.83 10.21 -13.67
N HIS A 310 -5.17 10.35 -12.53
CA HIS A 310 -4.27 11.46 -12.23
C HIS A 310 -2.84 10.95 -12.17
N GLU A 311 -1.94 11.70 -12.79
CA GLU A 311 -0.50 11.43 -12.79
C GLU A 311 0.22 12.69 -12.33
N ASP A 312 1.17 12.53 -11.41
CA ASP A 312 2.04 13.59 -10.91
C ASP A 312 3.47 13.07 -10.90
N VAL A 313 4.37 13.79 -11.54
CA VAL A 313 5.78 13.43 -11.63
C VAL A 313 6.59 14.54 -11.00
N ARG A 314 7.34 14.21 -9.95
CA ARG A 314 8.21 15.17 -9.23
C ARG A 314 9.64 14.66 -9.17
N VAL A 315 10.59 15.59 -9.24
CA VAL A 315 12.01 15.28 -9.04
C VAL A 315 12.30 15.33 -7.55
N ILE A 316 12.73 14.20 -6.97
CA ILE A 316 13.03 14.07 -5.53
C ILE A 316 14.51 14.16 -5.21
N ALA A 317 15.39 14.13 -6.22
CA ALA A 317 16.81 14.39 -6.08
C ALA A 317 17.42 14.72 -7.44
N THR A 318 18.46 15.54 -7.44
CA THR A 318 19.25 15.83 -8.64
C THR A 318 20.64 16.26 -8.25
N GLU A 319 21.63 15.82 -9.02
CA GLU A 319 23.01 16.27 -8.86
C GLU A 319 23.75 16.25 -10.20
N GLU A 320 24.75 17.11 -10.30
CA GLU A 320 25.69 17.16 -11.42
C GLU A 320 27.04 16.60 -10.97
N VAL A 321 27.46 15.53 -11.64
CA VAL A 321 28.78 14.93 -11.47
C VAL A 321 29.71 15.56 -12.50
N LYS A 322 30.70 16.33 -12.02
CA LYS A 322 31.70 17.01 -12.88
C LYS A 322 33.03 16.26 -12.99
N THR A 323 33.30 15.35 -12.05
CA THR A 323 34.54 14.59 -11.92
C THR A 323 34.21 13.19 -11.42
N GLY A 324 35.12 12.22 -11.58
CA GLY A 324 34.91 10.85 -11.08
C GLY A 324 34.76 9.78 -12.16
N TRP A 325 35.00 10.13 -13.43
CA TRP A 325 35.12 9.14 -14.50
C TRP A 325 36.55 8.96 -14.98
N LYS A 326 36.91 7.71 -15.28
CA LYS A 326 38.18 7.33 -15.90
C LYS A 326 37.90 6.92 -17.33
N THR A 327 38.65 7.46 -18.27
CA THR A 327 38.53 7.13 -19.69
C THR A 327 39.73 6.32 -20.13
N ASP A 328 39.48 5.11 -20.61
CA ASP A 328 40.47 4.23 -21.22
C ASP A 328 40.20 4.17 -22.73
N PHE A 329 41.02 4.89 -23.50
CA PHE A 329 40.92 4.93 -24.95
C PHE A 329 41.52 3.69 -25.63
N GLU A 330 42.31 2.89 -24.93
CA GLU A 330 42.87 1.65 -25.48
C GLU A 330 41.80 0.55 -25.45
N ARG A 331 41.07 0.45 -24.34
CA ARG A 331 39.93 -0.48 -24.18
C ARG A 331 38.62 0.08 -24.77
N GLY A 332 38.55 1.39 -25.00
CA GLY A 332 37.36 2.05 -25.53
C GLY A 332 36.22 2.14 -24.51
N GLU A 333 36.56 2.32 -23.23
CA GLU A 333 35.64 2.33 -22.10
C GLU A 333 35.77 3.61 -21.26
N ILE A 334 34.65 4.07 -20.69
CA ILE A 334 34.62 5.09 -19.64
C ILE A 334 33.95 4.46 -18.42
N ASP A 335 34.70 4.32 -17.34
CA ASP A 335 34.18 3.88 -16.05
C ASP A 335 33.81 5.10 -15.20
N VAL A 336 32.64 5.07 -14.60
CA VAL A 336 32.05 6.14 -13.80
C VAL A 336 31.50 5.56 -12.51
N GLU A 337 31.84 6.16 -11.39
CA GLU A 337 31.31 5.81 -10.07
C GLU A 337 30.81 7.08 -9.39
N PHE A 338 29.59 7.05 -8.87
CA PHE A 338 29.03 8.14 -8.09
C PHE A 338 28.01 7.62 -7.08
N ASN A 339 27.82 8.35 -5.99
CA ASN A 339 26.75 8.06 -5.03
C ASN A 339 25.51 8.88 -5.40
N ALA A 340 24.34 8.24 -5.41
CA ALA A 340 23.06 8.92 -5.48
C ALA A 340 22.34 8.81 -4.15
N ALA A 341 21.54 9.83 -3.82
CA ALA A 341 20.74 9.87 -2.61
C ALA A 341 19.43 10.62 -2.88
N CYS A 342 18.38 10.26 -2.13
CA CYS A 342 17.13 11.02 -2.17
C CYS A 342 17.24 12.30 -1.33
N ASN A 343 16.57 13.39 -1.72
CA ASN A 343 16.51 14.59 -0.89
C ASN A 343 15.46 14.43 0.21
N VAL A 344 15.90 14.18 1.44
CA VAL A 344 15.04 13.98 2.62
C VAL A 344 14.08 15.16 2.86
N ALA A 345 14.49 16.40 2.53
CA ALA A 345 13.64 17.58 2.69
C ALA A 345 12.36 17.54 1.83
N LEU A 346 12.41 16.82 0.70
CA LEU A 346 11.27 16.66 -0.21
C LEU A 346 10.30 15.53 0.22
N LYS A 347 10.63 14.82 1.31
CA LYS A 347 9.84 13.69 1.85
C LYS A 347 9.49 12.68 0.75
N PRO A 348 10.50 11.99 0.19
CA PRO A 348 10.25 10.96 -0.83
C PRO A 348 9.38 9.86 -0.23
N LEU A 349 8.44 9.33 -1.01
CA LEU A 349 7.53 8.29 -0.58
C LEU A 349 8.05 6.93 -1.01
N CYS A 350 7.80 5.87 -0.25
CA CYS A 350 8.15 4.51 -0.70
C CYS A 350 7.26 4.04 -1.86
N ASP A 351 7.75 3.07 -2.63
CA ASP A 351 6.98 2.41 -3.67
C ASP A 351 5.75 1.73 -3.08
N VAL A 352 4.59 2.03 -3.67
CA VAL A 352 3.31 1.47 -3.27
C VAL A 352 2.53 1.09 -4.51
N ASP A 353 1.88 -0.07 -4.43
CA ASP A 353 0.90 -0.51 -5.42
C ASP A 353 -0.35 -0.94 -4.68
N SER A 354 -1.46 -0.26 -4.92
CA SER A 354 -2.74 -0.55 -4.30
C SER A 354 -3.78 -0.99 -5.32
N GLN A 355 -4.66 -1.89 -4.90
CA GLN A 355 -5.83 -2.29 -5.68
C GLN A 355 -6.81 -1.12 -5.88
N SER A 356 -6.74 -0.08 -5.05
CA SER A 356 -7.52 1.17 -5.18
C SER A 356 -6.99 2.11 -6.29
N GLY A 357 -5.97 1.69 -7.05
CA GLY A 357 -5.43 2.45 -8.18
C GLY A 357 -4.39 3.50 -7.81
N LEU A 358 -3.85 3.46 -6.59
CA LEU A 358 -2.68 4.26 -6.18
C LEU A 358 -1.40 3.48 -6.53
N SER A 359 -0.54 4.09 -7.33
CA SER A 359 0.77 3.54 -7.67
C SER A 359 1.84 4.61 -7.54
N ILE A 360 2.89 4.33 -6.78
CA ILE A 360 4.05 5.20 -6.60
C ILE A 360 5.28 4.42 -7.06
N LYS A 361 6.05 5.00 -7.98
CA LYS A 361 7.25 4.38 -8.55
C LYS A 361 8.37 5.40 -8.70
N HIS A 362 9.60 4.93 -8.57
CA HIS A 362 10.79 5.75 -8.75
C HIS A 362 11.61 5.33 -9.96
N ASN A 363 12.15 6.33 -10.66
CA ASN A 363 13.09 6.10 -11.75
C ASN A 363 14.33 6.97 -11.58
N LEU A 364 15.51 6.36 -11.72
CA LEU A 364 16.78 7.06 -11.88
C LEU A 364 16.92 7.45 -13.35
N VAL A 365 17.03 8.75 -13.63
CA VAL A 365 17.36 9.27 -14.96
C VAL A 365 18.80 9.74 -14.94
N ILE A 366 19.62 9.18 -15.85
CA ILE A 366 21.01 9.59 -16.05
C ILE A 366 21.10 10.28 -17.42
N GLU A 367 21.64 11.49 -17.42
CA GLU A 367 21.90 12.31 -18.60
C GLU A 367 23.39 12.56 -18.75
N MET A 368 23.98 12.10 -19.84
CA MET A 368 25.40 12.27 -20.15
C MET A 368 25.55 13.17 -21.37
N VAL A 369 26.51 14.08 -21.33
CA VAL A 369 26.93 14.86 -22.49
C VAL A 369 28.29 14.36 -22.95
N VAL A 370 28.32 13.79 -24.16
CA VAL A 370 29.55 13.31 -24.79
C VAL A 370 29.94 14.22 -25.95
N ALA A 371 31.22 14.52 -26.09
CA ALA A 371 31.78 15.30 -27.19
C ALA A 371 32.74 14.43 -28.01
N GLU A 372 32.69 14.56 -29.32
CA GLU A 372 33.60 13.86 -30.22
C GLU A 372 34.94 14.61 -30.28
N GLU A 373 36.02 13.85 -30.18
CA GLU A 373 37.38 14.29 -30.40
C GLU A 373 37.99 13.49 -31.55
N TRP A 374 38.76 14.16 -32.39
CA TRP A 374 39.54 13.56 -33.46
C TRP A 374 41.01 13.52 -33.05
N ALA A 375 41.67 12.37 -33.23
CA ALA A 375 43.10 12.22 -32.98
C ALA A 375 43.77 11.52 -34.18
N PRO A 376 44.92 12.01 -34.66
CA PRO A 376 45.68 11.32 -35.71
C PRO A 376 46.32 10.06 -35.14
N MET A 377 46.35 8.97 -35.91
CA MET A 377 46.88 7.66 -35.44
C MET A 377 48.33 7.73 -34.94
N LYS A 378 49.14 8.62 -35.54
CA LYS A 378 50.55 8.82 -35.16
C LYS A 378 50.72 9.58 -33.83
N LYS A 379 49.69 10.29 -33.35
CA LYS A 379 49.72 11.11 -32.12
C LYS A 379 48.36 11.10 -31.42
N LEU A 380 47.97 9.95 -30.86
CA LEU A 380 46.69 9.76 -30.14
C LEU A 380 46.50 10.67 -28.91
N SER A 381 47.61 11.20 -28.37
CA SER A 381 47.59 12.17 -27.26
C SER A 381 47.12 13.56 -27.70
N GLN A 382 47.36 13.95 -28.97
CA GLN A 382 46.97 15.25 -29.52
C GLN A 382 45.58 15.17 -30.17
N ALA A 383 44.55 15.10 -29.33
CA ALA A 383 43.18 15.09 -29.80
C ALA A 383 42.61 16.51 -29.92
N THR A 384 41.92 16.77 -31.03
CA THR A 384 41.26 18.03 -31.34
C THR A 384 39.74 17.85 -31.24
N PRO A 385 39.02 18.71 -30.49
CA PRO A 385 37.56 18.67 -30.46
C PRO A 385 36.98 18.93 -31.86
N THR A 386 36.05 18.09 -32.32
CA THR A 386 35.39 18.29 -33.63
C THR A 386 34.21 19.28 -33.56
N GLY A 387 33.80 19.64 -32.35
CA GLY A 387 32.60 20.46 -32.09
C GLY A 387 31.30 19.65 -32.07
N ALA A 388 31.33 18.37 -32.47
CA ALA A 388 30.16 17.51 -32.38
C ALA A 388 29.94 17.03 -30.93
N ALA A 389 28.72 17.19 -30.43
CA ALA A 389 28.31 16.72 -29.11
C ALA A 389 26.96 16.00 -29.16
N ARG A 390 26.74 15.05 -28.25
CA ARG A 390 25.49 14.30 -28.11
C ARG A 390 25.08 14.23 -26.65
N VAL A 391 23.77 14.28 -26.42
CA VAL A 391 23.17 14.05 -25.11
C VAL A 391 22.60 12.64 -25.10
N LEU A 392 23.07 11.81 -24.17
CA LEU A 392 22.61 10.45 -23.95
C LEU A 392 21.75 10.44 -22.69
N ARG A 393 20.49 10.01 -22.79
CA ARG A 393 19.58 9.91 -21.66
C ARG A 393 19.14 8.47 -21.49
N THR A 394 19.24 7.95 -20.27
CA THR A 394 18.72 6.62 -19.91
C THR A 394 17.93 6.69 -18.61
N GLN A 395 17.02 5.73 -18.42
CA GLN A 395 16.23 5.57 -17.21
C GLN A 395 16.29 4.14 -16.67
N PHE A 396 16.35 4.03 -15.34
CA PHE A 396 16.36 2.77 -14.60
C PHE A 396 15.30 2.82 -13.50
N ASN A 397 14.54 1.74 -13.36
CA ASN A 397 13.58 1.63 -12.26
C ASN A 397 14.32 1.44 -10.93
N LEU A 398 14.01 2.29 -9.96
CA LEU A 398 14.47 2.18 -8.58
C LEU A 398 13.32 1.69 -7.72
N ILE A 399 13.62 0.78 -6.80
CA ILE A 399 12.66 0.32 -5.80
C ILE A 399 12.98 1.04 -4.49
N LEU A 400 12.18 2.03 -4.13
CA LEU A 400 12.31 2.74 -2.85
C LEU A 400 11.44 2.06 -1.79
N THR A 401 12.04 1.61 -0.69
CA THR A 401 11.32 0.87 0.36
C THR A 401 11.75 1.33 1.75
N GLU A 402 10.88 1.15 2.75
CA GLU A 402 11.24 1.39 4.14
C GLU A 402 12.32 0.41 4.59
N ARG A 403 13.07 0.78 5.63
CA ARG A 403 13.97 -0.17 6.28
C ARG A 403 13.14 -1.19 7.07
N SER A 404 13.59 -2.45 7.08
CA SER A 404 12.96 -3.54 7.85
C SER A 404 12.79 -3.20 9.33
N GLY A 405 13.72 -2.44 9.92
CA GLY A 405 13.61 -1.94 11.28
C GLY A 405 13.45 -3.07 12.31
N MET A 406 12.62 -2.84 13.32
CA MET A 406 12.29 -3.82 14.38
C MET A 406 10.97 -4.57 14.10
N GLY A 407 10.45 -4.53 12.88
CA GLY A 407 9.32 -5.39 12.51
C GLY A 407 9.74 -6.86 12.56
N ILE A 408 8.76 -7.75 12.68
CA ILE A 408 8.97 -9.20 12.58
C ILE A 408 7.95 -9.69 11.55
N ALA A 409 8.42 -10.45 10.55
CA ALA A 409 7.52 -11.10 9.62
C ALA A 409 6.77 -12.22 10.34
N TRP A 410 5.48 -12.40 10.04
CA TRP A 410 4.67 -13.41 10.74
C TRP A 410 5.25 -14.83 10.61
N ASP A 411 5.87 -15.15 9.49
CA ASP A 411 6.56 -16.42 9.21
C ASP A 411 7.89 -16.58 9.95
N GLU A 412 8.51 -15.48 10.39
CA GLU A 412 9.76 -15.49 11.17
C GLU A 412 9.52 -15.49 12.68
N GLU A 413 8.26 -15.26 13.13
CA GLU A 413 7.85 -15.37 14.52
C GLU A 413 7.79 -16.85 14.93
N GLN A 414 8.95 -17.47 15.13
CA GLN A 414 9.04 -18.83 15.64
C GLN A 414 8.60 -18.85 17.11
N PRO A 415 7.67 -19.75 17.50
CA PRO A 415 7.33 -19.91 18.90
C PRO A 415 8.59 -20.32 19.68
N PRO A 416 8.72 -19.89 20.95
CA PRO A 416 9.82 -20.34 21.78
C PRO A 416 9.83 -21.87 21.85
N VAL A 417 10.99 -22.46 21.57
CA VAL A 417 11.20 -23.90 21.75
C VAL A 417 11.36 -24.13 23.25
N TYR A 418 10.40 -24.79 23.86
CA TYR A 418 10.52 -25.24 25.25
C TYR A 418 11.43 -26.47 25.28
N GLU A 419 12.60 -26.36 25.90
CA GLU A 419 13.56 -27.48 26.00
C GLU A 419 13.04 -28.64 26.88
N ASP A 420 12.04 -28.37 27.73
CA ASP A 420 11.55 -29.29 28.77
C ASP A 420 10.19 -29.94 28.46
N VAL A 421 9.79 -30.05 27.19
CA VAL A 421 8.58 -30.80 26.82
C VAL A 421 8.97 -32.23 26.45
N PRO A 422 8.69 -33.25 27.30
CA PRO A 422 8.91 -34.64 26.94
C PRO A 422 8.12 -34.99 25.67
N ALA A 423 8.69 -35.88 24.84
CA ALA A 423 8.20 -36.20 23.49
C ALA A 423 6.76 -36.76 23.41
N SER A 424 6.13 -37.03 24.55
CA SER A 424 4.77 -37.55 24.66
C SER A 424 3.94 -36.68 25.59
N PRO A 425 2.67 -36.37 25.23
CA PRO A 425 1.75 -35.69 26.13
C PRO A 425 1.68 -36.44 27.47
N PRO A 426 1.43 -35.75 28.60
CA PRO A 426 1.30 -36.41 29.90
C PRO A 426 0.26 -37.52 29.80
N THR A 427 0.66 -38.74 30.12
CA THR A 427 -0.27 -39.86 30.26
C THR A 427 -1.21 -39.52 31.39
N TYR A 428 -2.48 -39.25 31.07
CA TYR A 428 -3.54 -39.19 32.06
C TYR A 428 -3.74 -40.60 32.60
N ILE A 429 -2.96 -40.97 33.62
CA ILE A 429 -3.23 -42.16 34.40
C ILE A 429 -4.50 -41.81 35.17
N GLY A 430 -5.62 -42.34 34.72
CA GLY A 430 -6.87 -42.26 35.45
C GLY A 430 -6.71 -43.08 36.72
N ASP A 431 -6.45 -42.42 37.84
CA ASP A 431 -6.61 -43.01 39.17
C ASP A 431 -8.11 -43.18 39.44
N CYS A 432 -8.75 -44.09 38.69
CA CYS A 432 -9.97 -44.75 39.11
C CYS A 432 -9.56 -46.17 39.51
N GLU A 433 -9.08 -46.30 40.74
CA GLU A 433 -9.05 -47.59 41.42
C GLU A 433 -10.50 -48.05 41.63
N ASP A 434 -10.99 -48.92 40.75
CA ASP A 434 -12.21 -49.70 41.00
C ASP A 434 -11.82 -51.06 41.59
N PRO A 435 -12.21 -51.38 42.85
CA PRO A 435 -11.83 -52.61 43.50
C PRO A 435 -12.88 -53.70 43.23
N ALA A 436 -12.86 -54.31 42.04
CA ALA A 436 -13.44 -55.64 41.82
C ALA A 436 -13.21 -56.07 40.37
N LEU A 437 -12.38 -57.09 40.17
CA LEU A 437 -12.78 -58.37 39.55
C LEU A 437 -11.53 -59.22 39.34
N SER A 438 -11.34 -60.11 40.30
CA SER A 438 -10.57 -61.32 40.13
C SER A 438 -11.18 -62.22 39.04
N ALA A 439 -10.28 -62.79 38.24
CA ALA A 439 -10.31 -64.14 37.68
C ALA A 439 -10.49 -64.31 36.15
N SER A 440 -9.49 -65.04 35.62
CA SER A 440 -9.52 -66.04 34.54
C SER A 440 -8.99 -65.65 33.13
N SER A 441 -7.84 -66.28 32.87
CA SER A 441 -7.51 -67.10 31.70
C SER A 441 -7.10 -66.45 30.37
N SER A 442 -5.78 -66.49 30.15
CA SER A 442 -5.09 -67.08 28.98
C SER A 442 -5.69 -66.90 27.58
N ARG A 443 -4.92 -66.28 26.67
CA ARG A 443 -4.09 -67.02 25.70
C ARG A 443 -3.25 -66.09 24.83
N SER A 444 -2.06 -66.60 24.55
CA SER A 444 -1.09 -66.25 23.52
C SER A 444 -1.66 -65.89 22.14
N GLY A 445 -0.97 -64.96 21.46
CA GLY A 445 -1.11 -64.74 20.04
C GLY A 445 -0.05 -63.77 19.51
N SER A 446 1.17 -64.25 19.32
CA SER A 446 2.17 -63.64 18.43
C SER A 446 1.63 -63.54 17.01
N PHE A 447 1.88 -62.44 16.28
CA PHE A 447 2.56 -62.48 14.98
C PHE A 447 2.87 -61.07 14.47
N SER A 448 4.09 -60.97 13.95
CA SER A 448 4.72 -59.86 13.26
C SER A 448 4.12 -59.62 11.87
N LEU A 449 4.07 -58.36 11.43
CA LEU A 449 4.85 -57.81 10.31
C LEU A 449 4.83 -56.28 10.36
#